data_AF-U9UA93-F1
#
_entry.id   AF-U9UA93-F1
#
_cell.length_a   1.000
_cell.length_b   1.000
_cell.length_c   1.000
_cell.angle_alpha   90.00
_cell.angle_beta   90.00
_cell.angle_gamma   90.00
#
_symmetry.space_group_name_H-M   'P 1'
#
loop_
_entity.id
_entity.type
_entity.pdbx_description
1 polymer ?
#
loop_
_entity_poly.entity_id
_entity_poly.type
_entity_poly.pdbx_seq_one_letter_code
_entity_poly.pdbx_strand_id
1 'polypeptide(L)'
;MSNNKSLLTPSPLNPTFRPDVIQSLIDGVDRYNPDNVSILEEYLSTQLQNEEYDLMANLAILKLYQFNPHLVNDVVISNILVKALTAIPNPDFNLCLYLLQEGSLSDDNVSKLILLQQLLEEARYQEFWEVYEKDDTYKDLSMEAVGFDTAIRKG
;
A
#
# COMPACT_ATOMS: atom_id res chain seq x y z
N MET A 1 40.77 14.74 -7.75
CA MET A 1 39.39 15.27 -7.64
C MET A 1 38.46 14.09 -7.63
N SER A 2 38.16 13.57 -6.44
CA SER A 2 37.33 12.38 -6.26
C SER A 2 35.86 12.80 -6.26
N ASN A 3 35.14 12.45 -7.33
CA ASN A 3 33.69 12.57 -7.37
C ASN A 3 33.07 11.52 -6.45
N ASN A 4 32.62 11.98 -5.29
CA ASN A 4 31.85 11.22 -4.32
C ASN A 4 30.42 11.03 -4.86
N LYS A 5 30.23 10.03 -5.72
CA LYS A 5 28.88 9.49 -5.96
C LYS A 5 28.50 8.76 -4.68
N SER A 6 27.63 9.38 -3.88
CA SER A 6 27.08 8.79 -2.66
C SER A 6 26.53 7.40 -2.97
N LEU A 7 27.12 6.37 -2.36
CA LEU A 7 26.67 4.98 -2.37
C LEU A 7 25.41 4.77 -1.51
N LEU A 8 24.54 5.78 -1.45
CA LEU A 8 23.26 5.66 -0.77
C LEU A 8 22.37 4.86 -1.72
N THR A 9 22.17 3.59 -1.40
CA THR A 9 21.02 2.84 -1.90
C THR A 9 19.77 3.73 -1.70
N PRO A 10 18.91 3.90 -2.72
CA PRO A 10 17.69 4.68 -2.54
C PRO A 10 16.95 4.13 -1.33
N SER A 11 16.56 5.03 -0.42
CA SER A 11 15.77 4.64 0.74
C SER A 11 14.47 4.00 0.23
N PRO A 12 13.95 2.92 0.83
CA PRO A 12 12.65 2.38 0.45
C PRO A 12 11.51 3.40 0.57
N LEU A 13 11.73 4.49 1.33
CA LEU A 13 10.81 5.63 1.45
C LEU A 13 10.89 6.63 0.28
N ASN A 14 11.89 6.50 -0.60
CA ASN A 14 12.07 7.35 -1.77
C ASN A 14 12.49 6.50 -2.98
N PRO A 15 11.53 5.77 -3.59
CA PRO A 15 11.80 4.92 -4.71
C PRO A 15 12.15 5.73 -5.96
N THR A 16 13.09 5.23 -6.76
CA THR A 16 13.57 5.93 -7.96
C THR A 16 12.56 6.00 -9.09
N PHE A 17 11.48 5.21 -9.02
CA PHE A 17 10.38 5.22 -9.99
C PHE A 17 9.29 6.24 -9.63
N ARG A 18 9.34 6.87 -8.45
CA ARG A 18 8.36 7.90 -8.06
C ARG A 18 8.47 9.10 -9.01
N PRO A 19 7.38 9.50 -9.69
CA PRO A 19 7.37 10.69 -10.53
C PRO A 19 7.61 11.98 -9.72
N ASP A 20 8.26 12.98 -10.32
CA ASP A 20 8.55 14.28 -9.68
C ASP A 20 7.29 14.99 -9.16
N VAL A 21 6.16 14.82 -9.85
CA VAL A 21 4.87 15.36 -9.40
C VAL A 21 4.43 14.75 -8.08
N ILE A 22 4.57 13.43 -7.93
CA ILE A 22 4.23 12.71 -6.70
C ILE A 22 5.21 13.08 -5.58
N GLN A 23 6.50 13.17 -5.90
CA GLN A 23 7.52 13.62 -4.94
C GLN A 23 7.20 15.02 -4.40
N SER A 24 6.86 15.96 -5.29
CA SER A 24 6.52 17.34 -4.93
C SER A 24 5.28 17.41 -4.05
N LEU A 25 4.25 16.61 -4.36
CA LEU A 25 3.03 16.53 -3.55
C LEU A 25 3.33 16.04 -2.14
N ILE A 26 4.10 14.95 -1.98
CA ILE A 26 4.40 14.33 -0.69
C ILE A 26 5.29 15.21 0.19
N ASP A 27 6.30 15.87 -0.40
CA ASP A 27 7.22 16.72 0.36
C ASP A 27 6.58 18.06 0.77
N GLY A 28 5.66 18.56 -0.05
CA GLY A 28 5.02 19.85 0.09
C GLY A 28 3.87 19.89 1.11
N VAL A 29 3.30 21.08 1.26
CA VAL A 29 2.04 21.29 2.00
C VAL A 29 0.84 20.72 1.24
N ASP A 30 0.98 20.56 -0.08
CA ASP A 30 -0.04 20.06 -0.99
C ASP A 30 -0.45 18.61 -0.73
N ARG A 31 0.32 17.85 0.07
CA ARG A 31 -0.06 16.52 0.59
C ARG A 31 -1.35 16.49 1.41
N TYR A 32 -1.81 17.64 1.90
CA TYR A 32 -3.06 17.77 2.65
C TYR A 32 -4.18 18.40 1.84
N ASN A 33 -3.92 18.79 0.58
CA ASN A 33 -4.93 19.37 -0.27
C ASN A 33 -5.84 18.25 -0.83
N PRO A 34 -7.14 18.23 -0.49
CA PRO A 34 -8.07 17.21 -0.97
C PRO A 34 -8.19 17.17 -2.51
N ASP A 35 -7.92 18.27 -3.21
CA ASP A 35 -7.97 18.33 -4.68
C ASP A 35 -6.93 17.40 -5.35
N ASN A 36 -5.87 17.03 -4.62
CA ASN A 36 -4.80 16.18 -5.13
C ASN A 36 -5.06 14.68 -4.92
N VAL A 37 -6.15 14.30 -4.26
CA VAL A 37 -6.42 12.89 -3.92
C VAL A 37 -6.49 12.00 -5.17
N SER A 38 -7.12 12.49 -6.23
CA SER A 38 -7.27 11.76 -7.50
C SER A 38 -5.94 11.48 -8.18
N ILE A 39 -4.98 12.41 -8.10
CA ILE A 39 -3.63 12.24 -8.66
C ILE A 39 -2.89 11.12 -7.93
N LEU A 40 -3.03 11.06 -6.60
CA LEU A 40 -2.42 10.01 -5.79
C LEU A 40 -3.09 8.65 -6.01
N GLU A 41 -4.42 8.61 -6.16
CA GLU A 41 -5.18 7.40 -6.50
C GLU A 41 -4.83 6.85 -7.90
N GLU A 42 -4.63 7.74 -8.89
CA GLU A 42 -4.15 7.35 -10.22
C GLU A 42 -2.72 6.79 -10.14
N TYR A 43 -1.88 7.36 -9.28
CA TYR A 43 -0.55 6.81 -9.03
C TYR A 43 -0.61 5.44 -8.33
N LEU A 44 -1.52 5.22 -7.38
CA LEU A 44 -1.77 3.89 -6.81
C LEU A 44 -2.20 2.89 -7.89
N SER A 45 -3.05 3.30 -8.83
CA SER A 45 -3.43 2.47 -9.99
C SER A 45 -2.20 2.05 -10.80
N THR A 46 -1.25 2.96 -11.01
CA THR A 46 0.03 2.65 -11.67
C THR A 46 0.87 1.65 -10.87
N GLN A 47 0.94 1.80 -9.54
CA GLN A 47 1.63 0.85 -8.66
C GLN A 47 1.04 -0.57 -8.71
N LEU A 48 -0.28 -0.68 -8.85
CA LEU A 48 -0.99 -1.96 -8.98
C LEU A 48 -0.61 -2.68 -10.29
N GLN A 49 -0.48 -1.94 -11.39
CA GLN A 49 -0.21 -2.52 -12.71
C GLN A 49 1.28 -2.85 -12.96
N ASN A 50 2.20 -2.11 -12.34
CA ASN A 50 3.63 -2.18 -12.67
C ASN A 50 4.50 -2.95 -11.65
N GLU A 51 3.89 -3.70 -10.73
CA GLU A 51 4.61 -4.38 -9.63
C GLU A 51 5.45 -3.40 -8.75
N GLU A 52 5.07 -2.13 -8.70
CA GLU A 52 5.76 -1.06 -7.96
C GLU A 52 5.14 -0.85 -6.57
N TYR A 53 5.93 -0.42 -5.57
CA TYR A 53 5.40 -0.14 -4.23
C TYR A 53 5.99 1.13 -3.63
N ASP A 54 5.13 2.10 -3.33
CA ASP A 54 5.52 3.36 -2.71
C ASP A 54 4.70 3.64 -1.44
N LEU A 55 5.29 3.30 -0.29
CA LEU A 55 4.66 3.51 1.01
C LEU A 55 4.29 4.98 1.26
N MET A 56 5.14 5.96 0.88
CA MET A 56 4.87 7.36 1.23
C MET A 56 3.67 7.92 0.45
N ALA A 57 3.53 7.55 -0.82
CA ALA A 57 2.36 7.90 -1.60
C ALA A 57 1.09 7.28 -0.99
N ASN A 58 1.17 6.00 -0.59
CA ASN A 58 0.05 5.28 -0.01
C ASN A 58 -0.38 5.87 1.36
N LEU A 59 0.58 6.19 2.24
CA LEU A 59 0.28 6.88 3.51
C LEU A 59 -0.25 8.31 3.29
N ALA A 60 0.12 8.98 2.19
CA ALA A 60 -0.43 10.30 1.86
C ALA A 60 -1.93 10.22 1.52
N ILE A 61 -2.35 9.22 0.75
CA ILE A 61 -3.77 8.95 0.46
C ILE A 61 -4.54 8.70 1.77
N LEU A 62 -4.04 7.79 2.61
CA LEU A 62 -4.72 7.45 3.88
C LEU A 62 -4.81 8.66 4.83
N LYS A 63 -3.78 9.52 4.87
CA LYS A 63 -3.83 10.78 5.62
C LYS A 63 -4.88 11.74 5.07
N LEU A 64 -4.99 11.87 3.75
CA LEU A 64 -6.02 12.72 3.13
C LEU A 64 -7.42 12.25 3.52
N TYR A 65 -7.68 10.95 3.47
CA TYR A 65 -8.93 10.34 3.92
C TYR A 65 -9.18 10.57 5.41
N GLN A 66 -8.15 10.47 6.25
CA GLN A 66 -8.26 10.74 7.69
C GLN A 66 -8.75 12.17 7.97
N PHE A 67 -8.25 13.17 7.23
CA PHE A 67 -8.68 14.56 7.37
C PHE A 67 -9.99 14.88 6.64
N ASN A 68 -10.35 14.10 5.60
CA ASN A 68 -11.49 14.34 4.74
C ASN A 68 -12.35 13.06 4.60
N PRO A 69 -13.16 12.70 5.63
CA PRO A 69 -13.93 11.45 5.62
C PRO A 69 -14.86 11.28 4.42
N HIS A 70 -15.31 12.39 3.82
CA HIS A 70 -16.20 12.39 2.65
C HIS A 70 -15.52 11.95 1.34
N LEU A 71 -14.18 11.86 1.33
CA LEU A 71 -13.39 11.40 0.18
C LEU A 71 -13.01 9.92 0.29
N VAL A 72 -13.30 9.27 1.41
CA VAL A 72 -12.92 7.88 1.66
C VAL A 72 -13.46 6.98 0.57
N ASN A 73 -12.58 6.14 0.04
CA ASN A 73 -12.90 5.06 -0.89
C ASN A 73 -12.34 3.75 -0.35
N ASP A 74 -13.24 2.84 0.03
CA ASP A 74 -12.86 1.55 0.65
C ASP A 74 -12.10 0.63 -0.32
N VAL A 75 -12.32 0.78 -1.63
CA VAL A 75 -11.56 0.05 -2.67
C VAL A 75 -10.11 0.51 -2.68
N VAL A 76 -9.87 1.83 -2.62
CA VAL A 76 -8.52 2.41 -2.56
C VAL A 76 -7.80 1.96 -1.29
N ILE A 77 -8.50 1.95 -0.14
CA ILE A 77 -7.95 1.43 1.12
C ILE A 77 -7.53 -0.04 0.97
N SER A 78 -8.41 -0.87 0.42
CA SER A 78 -8.13 -2.29 0.20
C SER A 78 -6.91 -2.49 -0.71
N ASN A 79 -6.82 -1.75 -1.81
CA ASN A 79 -5.69 -1.79 -2.74
C ASN A 79 -4.37 -1.36 -2.07
N ILE A 80 -4.38 -0.32 -1.22
CA ILE A 80 -3.20 0.08 -0.43
C ILE A 80 -2.76 -1.04 0.51
N LEU A 81 -3.70 -1.66 1.22
CA LEU A 81 -3.42 -2.76 2.15
C LEU A 81 -2.88 -4.00 1.43
N VAL A 82 -3.44 -4.35 0.27
CA VAL A 82 -2.94 -5.44 -0.61
C VAL A 82 -1.50 -5.17 -1.01
N LYS A 83 -1.17 -3.96 -1.45
CA LYS A 83 0.21 -3.59 -1.78
C LYS A 83 1.13 -3.66 -0.56
N ALA A 84 0.66 -3.27 0.63
CA ALA A 84 1.44 -3.37 1.86
C ALA A 84 1.75 -4.82 2.27
N LEU A 85 0.87 -5.79 1.98
CA LEU A 85 1.16 -7.22 2.20
C LEU A 85 2.40 -7.70 1.42
N THR A 86 2.67 -7.11 0.26
CA THR A 86 3.83 -7.47 -0.58
C THR A 86 5.17 -6.92 -0.07
N ALA A 87 5.15 -6.08 0.97
CA ALA A 87 6.32 -5.42 1.54
C ALA A 87 6.81 -6.05 2.86
N ILE A 88 6.24 -7.19 3.28
CA ILE A 88 6.67 -7.93 4.46
C ILE A 88 8.16 -8.32 4.30
N PRO A 89 8.98 -8.23 5.37
CA PRO A 89 8.61 -8.07 6.79
C PRO A 89 8.54 -6.61 7.28
N ASN A 90 8.47 -5.61 6.40
CA ASN A 90 8.34 -4.22 6.86
C ASN A 90 7.00 -4.01 7.59
N PRO A 91 6.93 -3.15 8.62
CA PRO A 91 5.71 -2.91 9.40
C PRO A 91 4.67 -2.05 8.66
N ASP A 92 4.79 -1.96 7.34
CA ASP A 92 4.08 -1.01 6.48
C ASP A 92 2.57 -1.21 6.52
N PHE A 93 2.12 -2.48 6.57
CA PHE A 93 0.70 -2.80 6.71
C PHE A 93 0.10 -2.21 7.99
N ASN A 94 0.79 -2.38 9.12
CA ASN A 94 0.36 -1.83 10.40
C ASN A 94 0.36 -0.29 10.38
N LEU A 95 1.34 0.34 9.72
CA LEU A 95 1.35 1.80 9.53
C LEU A 95 0.12 2.29 8.76
N CYS A 96 -0.30 1.55 7.72
CA CYS A 96 -1.53 1.85 7.00
C CYS A 96 -2.76 1.74 7.91
N LEU A 97 -2.89 0.66 8.69
CA LEU A 97 -4.02 0.48 9.61
C LEU A 97 -4.16 1.62 10.62
N TYR A 98 -3.04 2.12 11.16
CA TYR A 98 -3.06 3.22 12.15
C TYR A 98 -3.63 4.54 11.59
N LEU A 99 -3.73 4.71 10.27
CA LEU A 99 -4.31 5.88 9.63
C LEU A 99 -5.80 5.71 9.29
N LEU A 100 -6.33 4.49 9.36
CA LEU A 100 -7.73 4.22 9.04
C LEU A 100 -8.66 4.71 10.17
N GLN A 101 -9.87 5.12 9.78
CA GLN A 101 -10.93 5.44 10.72
C GLN A 101 -11.61 4.15 11.21
N GLU A 102 -12.28 4.22 12.37
CA GLU A 102 -13.02 3.08 12.94
C GLU A 102 -14.03 2.47 11.96
N GLY A 103 -14.68 3.30 11.13
CA GLY A 103 -15.60 2.83 10.09
C GLY A 103 -14.92 1.91 9.08
N SER A 104 -13.77 2.31 8.54
CA SER A 104 -13.01 1.49 7.58
C SER A 104 -12.40 0.24 8.22
N LEU A 105 -12.06 0.28 9.51
CA LEU A 105 -11.58 -0.92 10.23
C LEU A 105 -12.66 -1.99 10.42
N SER A 106 -13.94 -1.60 10.37
CA SER A 106 -15.08 -2.53 10.44
C SER A 106 -15.45 -3.16 9.10
N ASP A 107 -14.75 -2.80 8.02
CA ASP A 107 -14.97 -3.36 6.69
C ASP A 107 -14.50 -4.83 6.61
N ASP A 108 -15.31 -5.67 5.96
CA ASP A 108 -15.03 -7.10 5.82
C ASP A 108 -13.76 -7.36 5.00
N ASN A 109 -13.48 -6.55 3.98
CA ASN A 109 -12.27 -6.70 3.17
C ASN A 109 -11.03 -6.31 3.96
N VAL A 110 -11.10 -5.23 4.74
CA VAL A 110 -10.02 -4.86 5.67
C VAL A 110 -9.75 -5.98 6.67
N SER A 111 -10.81 -6.58 7.25
CA SER A 111 -10.70 -7.71 8.18
C SER A 111 -10.03 -8.93 7.54
N LYS A 112 -10.37 -9.26 6.28
CA LYS A 112 -9.72 -10.33 5.50
C LYS A 112 -8.24 -10.05 5.30
N LEU A 113 -7.88 -8.82 4.92
CA LEU A 113 -6.49 -8.42 4.69
C LEU A 113 -5.67 -8.45 5.99
N ILE A 114 -6.27 -8.07 7.13
CA ILE A 114 -5.64 -8.21 8.46
C ILE A 114 -5.35 -9.69 8.76
N LEU A 115 -6.30 -10.60 8.51
CA LEU A 115 -6.07 -12.03 8.72
C LEU A 115 -4.90 -12.54 7.85
N LEU A 116 -4.88 -12.17 6.57
CA LEU A 116 -3.79 -12.54 5.67
C LEU A 116 -2.44 -12.01 6.17
N GLN A 117 -2.40 -10.75 6.63
CA GLN A 117 -1.19 -10.15 7.18
C GLN A 117 -0.68 -10.89 8.43
N GLN A 118 -1.55 -11.27 9.35
CA GLN A 118 -1.19 -12.01 10.57
C GLN A 118 -0.54 -13.36 10.23
N LEU A 119 -1.08 -14.07 9.24
CA LEU A 119 -0.52 -15.34 8.79
C LEU A 119 0.89 -15.16 8.20
N LEU A 120 1.13 -14.08 7.47
CA LEU A 120 2.45 -13.76 6.92
C LEU A 120 3.45 -13.34 8.00
N GLU A 121 3.05 -12.50 8.97
CA GLU A 121 3.94 -12.10 10.08
C GLU A 121 4.36 -13.28 10.96
N GLU A 122 3.48 -14.27 11.12
CA GLU A 122 3.77 -15.50 11.87
C GLU A 122 4.48 -16.58 11.03
N ALA A 123 4.87 -16.26 9.78
CA ALA A 123 5.47 -17.18 8.82
C ALA A 123 4.61 -18.43 8.54
N ARG A 124 3.29 -18.34 8.69
CA ARG A 124 2.29 -19.40 8.42
C ARG A 124 1.86 -19.39 6.96
N TYR A 125 2.82 -19.52 6.04
CA TYR A 125 2.58 -19.43 4.60
C TYR A 125 1.64 -20.50 4.04
N GLN A 126 1.67 -21.72 4.58
CA GLN A 126 0.74 -22.77 4.14
C GLN A 126 -0.71 -22.39 4.46
N GLU A 127 -0.98 -21.97 5.70
CA GLU A 127 -2.30 -21.51 6.13
C GLU A 127 -2.74 -20.26 5.37
N PHE A 128 -1.80 -19.35 5.04
CA PHE A 128 -2.08 -18.20 4.18
C PHE A 128 -2.70 -18.64 2.84
N TRP A 129 -2.06 -19.57 2.12
CA TRP A 129 -2.56 -20.02 0.82
C TRP A 129 -3.87 -20.80 0.96
N GLU A 130 -4.02 -21.61 2.01
CA GLU A 130 -5.28 -22.30 2.30
C GLU A 130 -6.43 -21.31 2.50
N VAL A 131 -6.21 -20.21 3.24
CA VAL A 131 -7.21 -19.15 3.45
C VAL A 131 -7.47 -18.37 2.16
N TYR A 132 -6.42 -17.94 1.48
CA TYR A 132 -6.50 -17.13 0.26
C TYR A 132 -7.17 -17.88 -0.91
N GLU A 133 -7.02 -19.21 -0.97
CA GLU A 133 -7.63 -20.05 -2.01
C GLU A 133 -9.02 -20.58 -1.63
N LYS A 134 -9.44 -20.42 -0.36
CA LYS A 134 -10.69 -20.97 0.16
C LYS A 134 -11.95 -20.39 -0.49
N ASP A 135 -11.92 -19.10 -0.81
CA ASP A 135 -13.02 -18.35 -1.40
C ASP A 135 -12.47 -17.27 -2.34
N ASP A 136 -13.15 -17.09 -3.48
CA ASP A 136 -12.74 -16.16 -4.53
C ASP A 136 -12.73 -14.71 -4.04
N THR A 137 -13.48 -14.41 -2.97
CA THR A 137 -13.49 -13.07 -2.38
C THR A 137 -12.13 -12.59 -1.86
N TYR A 138 -11.17 -13.47 -1.57
CA TYR A 138 -9.80 -13.06 -1.24
C TYR A 138 -8.98 -12.72 -2.49
N LYS A 139 -9.16 -13.49 -3.57
CA LYS A 139 -8.50 -13.24 -4.86
C LYS A 139 -9.04 -11.99 -5.53
N ASP A 140 -10.32 -11.69 -5.33
CA ASP A 140 -10.93 -10.45 -5.81
C ASP A 140 -10.25 -9.21 -5.24
N LEU A 141 -9.74 -9.27 -4.00
CA LEU A 141 -9.03 -8.14 -3.37
C LEU A 141 -7.69 -7.84 -4.05
N SER A 142 -6.99 -8.88 -4.49
CA SER A 142 -5.66 -8.75 -5.10
C SER A 142 -5.69 -8.76 -6.64
N MET A 143 -6.88 -8.86 -7.25
CA MET A 143 -7.04 -9.04 -8.70
C MET A 143 -6.34 -7.94 -9.52
N GLU A 144 -6.41 -6.70 -9.06
CA GLU A 144 -5.78 -5.56 -9.74
C GLU A 144 -4.28 -5.46 -9.48
N ALA A 145 -3.79 -6.09 -8.41
CA ALA A 145 -2.39 -6.06 -8.00
C ALA A 145 -1.57 -7.09 -8.79
N VAL A 146 -1.09 -6.68 -9.97
CA VAL A 146 -0.21 -7.50 -10.80
C VAL A 146 1.00 -7.95 -9.98
N GLY A 147 1.33 -9.24 -10.10
CA GLY A 147 2.47 -9.84 -9.41
C GLY A 147 2.28 -10.13 -7.92
N PHE A 148 1.09 -9.86 -7.33
CA PHE A 148 0.81 -10.08 -5.90
C PHE A 148 1.25 -11.47 -5.42
N ASP A 149 0.73 -12.53 -6.04
CA ASP A 149 1.04 -13.91 -5.65
C ASP A 149 2.55 -14.22 -5.73
N THR A 150 3.24 -13.67 -6.73
CA THR A 150 4.68 -13.85 -6.91
C THR A 150 5.45 -13.11 -5.83
N ALA A 151 5.01 -11.92 -5.44
CA ALA A 151 5.62 -11.15 -4.36
C ALA A 151 5.48 -11.87 -3.02
N ILE A 152 4.30 -12.41 -2.70
CA ILE A 152 4.08 -13.17 -1.45
C ILE A 152 4.96 -14.41 -1.38
N ARG A 153 5.20 -15.12 -2.50
CA ARG A 153 6.09 -16.29 -2.53
C ARG A 153 7.58 -15.97 -2.38
N LYS A 154 7.98 -14.71 -2.62
CA LYS A 154 9.38 -14.26 -2.52
C LYS A 154 9.76 -13.80 -1.11
N GLY A 155 8.78 -13.32 -0.33
CA GLY A 155 8.97 -12.83 1.04
C GLY A 155 9.09 -13.97 2.04
#